data_AF-A0A6V8P1R8-F1
#
_entry.id   AF-A0A6V8P1R8-F1
#
_cell.length_a   1.000
_cell.length_b   1.000
_cell.length_c   1.000
_cell.angle_alpha   90.00
_cell.angle_beta   90.00
_cell.angle_gamma   90.00
#
_symmetry.space_group_name_H-M   'P 1'
#
loop_
_entity.id
_entity.type
_entity.pdbx_description
1 polymer ?
#
loop_
_entity_poly.entity_id
_entity_poly.type
_entity_poly.pdbx_seq_one_letter_code
_entity_poly.pdbx_strand_id
1 'polypeptide(L)' 'MPAEVCRQCGEVLLRPDILERVQEVVWSEVAPKRTASVPVYDLAQVKVGDTGT' A
#
# COMPACT_ATOMS: atom_id res chain seq x y z
N MET A 1 6.04 -8.16 -8.61
CA MET A 1 4.88 -8.16 -9.53
C MET A 1 5.22 -7.28 -10.70
N PRO A 2 4.95 -7.70 -11.94
CA PRO A 2 5.06 -6.80 -13.09
C PRO A 2 3.91 -5.81 -13.00
N ALA A 3 4.22 -4.62 -12.51
CA ALA A 3 3.32 -3.49 -12.43
C ALA A 3 4.04 -2.31 -13.06
N GLU A 4 3.35 -1.59 -13.93
CA GLU A 4 3.86 -0.33 -14.45
C GLU A 4 3.45 0.76 -13.47
N VAL A 5 4.44 1.51 -12.98
CA VAL A 5 4.20 2.61 -12.04
C VAL A 5 4.36 3.92 -12.77
N CYS A 6 3.31 4.73 -12.79
CA CYS A 6 3.35 6.08 -13.32
C CYS A 6 4.34 6.91 -12.51
N ARG A 7 5.34 7.49 -13.17
CA ARG A 7 6.38 8.30 -12.50
C ARG A 7 5.91 9.67 -12.04
N GLN A 8 4.75 10.13 -12.51
CA GLN A 8 4.21 11.46 -12.18
C GLN A 8 3.26 11.44 -11.00
N CYS A 9 2.32 10.48 -10.95
CA CYS A 9 1.31 10.39 -9.90
C CYS A 9 1.46 9.15 -8.99
N GLY A 10 2.33 8.20 -9.34
CA GLY A 10 2.49 6.95 -8.60
C GLY A 10 1.40 5.91 -8.85
N GLU A 11 0.49 6.15 -9.80
CA GLU A 11 -0.55 5.20 -10.16
C GLU A 11 0.06 3.88 -10.65
N VAL A 12 -0.53 2.76 -10.21
CA VAL A 12 -0.03 1.41 -10.49
C VAL A 12 -0.96 0.73 -11.48
N LEU A 13 -0.46 0.44 -12.67
CA LEU A 13 -1.16 -0.30 -13.70
C LEU A 13 -0.80 -1.78 -13.57
N LEU A 14 -1.81 -2.60 -13.27
CA LEU A 14 -1.70 -4.05 -13.21
C LEU A 14 -2.15 -4.64 -14.53
N ARG A 15 -1.38 -5.62 -15.03
CA ARG A 15 -1.84 -6.42 -16.16
C ARG A 15 -3.05 -7.27 -15.74
N PRO A 16 -3.93 -7.66 -16.69
CA PRO A 16 -5.14 -8.43 -16.37
C PRO A 16 -4.87 -9.73 -15.60
N ASP A 17 -3.86 -10.51 -16.02
CA ASP A 17 -3.43 -11.76 -15.37
C ASP A 17 -3.06 -11.57 -13.89
N ILE A 18 -2.51 -10.40 -13.59
CA ILE A 18 -2.06 -10.03 -12.25
C ILE A 18 -3.23 -9.54 -11.39
N LEU A 19 -4.15 -8.78 -11.98
CA LEU A 19 -5.34 -8.28 -11.29
C LEU A 19 -6.23 -9.42 -10.80
N GLU A 20 -6.49 -10.41 -11.67
CA GLU A 20 -7.28 -11.60 -11.33
C GLU A 20 -6.67 -12.35 -10.15
N ARG A 21 -5.35 -12.54 -10.16
CA ARG A 21 -4.65 -13.26 -9.09
C ARG A 21 -4.68 -12.51 -7.75
N VAL A 22 -4.60 -11.18 -7.78
CA VAL A 22 -4.73 -10.36 -6.56
C VAL A 22 -6.14 -10.48 -6.00
N GLN A 23 -7.17 -10.42 -6.85
CA GLN A 23 -8.56 -10.60 -6.44
C GLN A 23 -8.79 -11.96 -5.76
N GLU A 24 -8.30 -13.05 -6.36
CA GLU A 24 -8.38 -14.39 -5.78
C GLU A 24 -7.77 -14.45 -4.38
N VAL A 25 -6.60 -13.83 -4.18
CA VAL A 25 -5.91 -13.83 -2.89
C VAL A 25 -6.65 -12.99 -1.85
N VAL A 26 -7.09 -11.79 -2.22
CA VAL A 26 -7.80 -10.86 -1.32
C VAL A 26 -9.15 -11.43 -0.89
N TRP A 27 -9.87 -12.08 -1.81
CA TRP A 27 -11.17 -12.69 -1.52
C TRP A 27 -11.08 -14.11 -1.00
N SER A 28 -9.90 -14.73 -1.02
CA SER A 28 -9.72 -15.97 -0.30
C SER A 28 -9.89 -15.68 1.20
N GLU A 29 -10.83 -16.35 1.86
CA GLU A 29 -11.00 -16.30 3.32
C GLU A 29 -9.84 -16.98 4.08
N VAL A 30 -8.68 -17.10 3.44
CA VAL A 30 -7.50 -17.77 3.96
C VAL A 30 -6.82 -16.85 4.96
N ALA A 31 -6.76 -17.31 6.21
CA ALA A 31 -6.04 -16.61 7.26
C ALA A 31 -4.57 -16.40 6.88
N PRO A 32 -4.00 -15.22 7.12
CA PRO A 32 -2.60 -14.95 6.81
C PRO A 32 -1.69 -15.90 7.58
N LYS A 33 -0.71 -16.49 6.89
CA LYS A 33 0.25 -17.43 7.50
C LYS A 33 1.11 -16.78 8.60
N ARG A 34 1.27 -15.45 8.55
CA ARG A 34 2.05 -14.64 9.49
C ARG A 34 1.41 -13.28 9.64
N THR A 35 1.42 -12.76 10.86
CA THR A 35 0.99 -11.40 11.19
C THR A 35 2.16 -10.65 11.83
N ALA A 36 2.22 -9.34 11.60
CA ALA A 36 3.21 -8.47 12.21
C ALA A 36 2.51 -7.20 12.71
N SER A 37 2.88 -6.75 13.90
CA SER A 37 2.45 -5.44 14.42
C SER A 37 3.47 -4.40 13.99
N VAL A 38 3.01 -3.36 13.31
CA VAL A 38 3.84 -2.24 12.84
C VAL A 38 3.26 -0.92 13.38
N PRO A 39 4.11 -0.03 13.92
CA PRO A 39 3.65 1.28 14.35
C PRO A 39 3.20 2.09 13.13
N VAL A 40 1.97 2.59 13.16
CA VAL A 40 1.43 3.47 12.11
C VAL A 40 1.72 4.91 12.50
N TYR A 41 2.54 5.59 11.71
CA TYR A 41 2.80 7.02 11.88
C TYR A 41 1.76 7.82 11.10
N ASP A 42 0.97 8.63 11.81
CA ASP A 42 -0.01 9.52 11.20
C ASP A 42 0.64 10.89 10.89
N LEU A 43 0.89 11.13 9.61
CA LEU A 43 1.47 12.39 9.13
C LEU A 43 0.50 13.57 9.23
N ALA A 44 -0.80 13.34 9.43
CA ALA A 44 -1.77 14.42 9.66
C ALA A 44 -1.61 15.07 11.04
N GLN A 45 -0.85 14.46 11.95
CA GLN A 45 -0.54 15.00 13.28
C GLN A 45 0.79 15.75 13.34
N VAL A 46 1.48 15.92 12.21
CA VAL A 46 2.60 16.85 12.11
C VAL A 46 2.03 18.26 12.24
N LYS A 47 2.08 18.83 13.45
CA LYS A 47 1.92 20.27 13.65
C LYS A 47 3.03 20.97 12.88
N VAL A 48 2.68 21.48 11.70
CA VAL A 48 3.46 22.49 11.00
C VAL A 48 3.46 23.71 11.92
N GLY A 49 4.47 23.81 12.80
CA GLY A 49 4.47 24.79 13.87
C GLY A 49 5.74 24.90 14.72
N ASP A 50 6.67 23.95 14.65
CA ASP A 50 8.00 24.13 15.26
C ASP A 50 9.04 24.51 14.19
N THR A 51 8.90 25.72 13.65
CA THR A 51 10.08 26.51 13.27
C THR A 51 10.67 27.06 14.57
N GLY A 52 11.51 26.24 15.20
CA GLY A 52 12.41 26.67 16.26
C GLY A 52 13.56 27.48 15.66
N THR A 53 13.67 28.72 16.16
CA THR A 53 14.81 29.66 16.21
C THR A 53 15.91 29.55 15.16
#